data_AF-A0A3E1DEZ5-F1
#
_entry.id   AF-A0A3E1DEZ5-F1
#
_cell.length_a   1.000
_cell.length_b   1.000
_cell.length_c   1.000
_cell.angle_alpha   90.00
_cell.angle_beta   90.00
_cell.angle_gamma   90.00
#
_symmetry.space_group_name_H-M   'P 1'
#
loop_
_entity.id
_entity.type
_entity.pdbx_description
1 polymer ?
#
loop_
_entity_poly.entity_id
_entity_poly.type
_entity_poly.pdbx_seq_one_letter_code
_entity_poly.pdbx_strand_id
1 'polypeptide(L)'
;MSQVTLQLAEPKALSFLPWNTFTVLLAFVTMIPLAACADRREEVTHLKPYSKMVGTKYRIVSNVAAYGIYRYPQRDKILYAAIIPEPGIAGPEVAYRVQIPVGSILSIQKIMKSHALLSSTIEYSVVITSASEQISKDVELRLELSRGNEGDRLFLNPKFYERTN
;
A
#
# COMPACT_ATOMS: atom_id res chain seq x y z
N MET A 1 -75.80 -41.21 25.04
CA MET A 1 -74.97 -40.63 23.96
C MET A 1 -74.17 -39.51 24.57
N SER A 2 -72.90 -39.78 24.94
CA SER A 2 -71.99 -38.78 25.52
C SER A 2 -71.30 -38.02 24.39
N GLN A 3 -71.44 -36.70 24.36
CA GLN A 3 -70.62 -35.85 23.50
C GLN A 3 -69.33 -35.49 24.25
N VAL A 4 -68.20 -35.94 23.70
CA VAL A 4 -66.86 -35.57 24.14
C VAL A 4 -66.48 -34.29 23.43
N THR A 5 -66.37 -33.20 24.17
CA THR A 5 -65.92 -31.90 23.66
C THR A 5 -64.39 -31.87 23.65
N LEU A 6 -63.78 -32.05 22.49
CA LEU A 6 -62.35 -31.83 22.27
C LEU A 6 -62.06 -30.32 22.31
N GLN A 7 -61.39 -29.85 23.37
CA GLN A 7 -60.79 -28.52 23.37
C GLN A 7 -59.53 -28.53 22.51
N LEU A 8 -59.58 -27.86 21.36
CA LEU A 8 -58.37 -27.52 20.60
C LEU A 8 -57.58 -26.48 21.40
N ALA A 9 -56.35 -26.85 21.77
CA ALA A 9 -55.37 -25.92 22.31
C ALA A 9 -55.02 -24.87 21.26
N GLU A 10 -55.18 -23.59 21.61
CA GLU A 10 -54.76 -22.47 20.78
C GLU A 10 -53.24 -22.53 20.55
N PRO A 11 -52.75 -22.44 19.30
CA PRO A 11 -51.34 -22.25 19.05
C PRO A 11 -50.94 -20.88 19.61
N LYS A 12 -50.13 -20.87 20.67
CA LYS A 12 -49.48 -19.65 21.16
C LYS A 12 -48.72 -19.04 20.01
N ALA A 13 -49.27 -17.93 19.51
CA ALA A 13 -48.66 -17.08 18.52
C ALA A 13 -47.20 -16.83 18.90
N LEU A 14 -46.26 -17.24 18.04
CA LEU A 14 -44.93 -16.66 18.01
C LEU A 14 -45.13 -15.17 17.72
N SER A 15 -45.19 -14.39 18.80
CA SER A 15 -45.36 -12.95 18.76
C SER A 15 -44.13 -12.31 18.11
N PHE A 16 -44.34 -11.86 16.88
CA PHE A 16 -43.98 -10.51 16.43
C PHE A 16 -42.62 -9.99 16.92
N LEU A 17 -41.53 -10.44 16.29
CA LEU A 17 -40.45 -9.50 16.01
C LEU A 17 -40.98 -8.51 14.96
N PRO A 18 -41.06 -7.21 15.26
CA PRO A 18 -41.56 -6.24 14.28
C PRO A 18 -40.65 -6.28 13.06
N TRP A 19 -41.23 -6.34 11.87
CA TRP A 19 -40.53 -6.41 10.57
C TRP A 19 -39.39 -5.36 10.43
N ASN A 20 -39.50 -4.27 11.19
CA ASN A 20 -38.58 -3.15 11.27
C ASN A 20 -37.23 -3.49 11.95
N THR A 21 -37.17 -4.43 12.90
CA THR A 21 -35.89 -4.77 13.56
C THR A 21 -35.01 -5.63 12.67
N PHE A 22 -35.60 -6.50 11.85
CA PHE A 22 -34.85 -7.33 10.89
C PHE A 22 -34.26 -6.48 9.75
N THR A 23 -34.99 -5.46 9.29
CA THR A 23 -34.48 -4.52 8.26
C THR A 23 -33.40 -3.60 8.81
N VAL A 24 -33.53 -3.11 10.04
CA VAL A 24 -32.49 -2.28 10.67
C VAL A 24 -31.21 -3.08 10.92
N LEU A 25 -31.32 -4.35 11.36
CA LEU A 25 -30.15 -5.20 11.56
C LEU A 25 -29.43 -5.52 10.22
N LEU A 26 -30.19 -5.79 9.15
CA LEU A 26 -29.64 -6.04 7.81
C LEU A 26 -28.97 -4.77 7.22
N ALA A 27 -29.54 -3.59 7.47
CA ALA A 27 -28.93 -2.31 7.08
C ALA A 27 -27.61 -2.04 7.83
N PHE A 28 -27.52 -2.41 9.12
CA PHE A 28 -26.26 -2.31 9.87
C PHE A 28 -25.20 -3.29 9.38
N VAL A 29 -25.56 -4.55 9.08
CA VAL A 29 -24.62 -5.57 8.59
C VAL A 29 -24.09 -5.23 7.19
N THR A 30 -24.90 -4.57 6.35
CA THR A 30 -24.48 -4.13 4.99
C THR A 30 -23.64 -2.85 4.99
N MET A 31 -23.60 -2.07 6.08
CA MET A 31 -22.74 -0.87 6.19
C MET A 31 -21.34 -1.12 6.80
N ILE A 32 -21.11 -2.27 7.45
CA ILE A 32 -19.80 -2.64 8.01
C ILE A 32 -18.66 -2.79 6.96
N PRO A 33 -18.87 -3.21 5.69
CA PRO A 33 -17.74 -3.44 4.77
C PRO A 33 -17.05 -2.16 4.26
N LEU A 34 -17.55 -0.95 4.54
CA LEU A 34 -16.93 0.30 4.06
C LEU A 34 -15.70 0.73 4.89
N ALA A 35 -15.52 0.19 6.09
CA ALA A 35 -14.39 0.56 6.97
C ALA A 35 -13.08 -0.20 6.67
N ALA A 36 -13.10 -1.20 5.78
CA ALA A 36 -11.92 -2.01 5.45
C ALA A 36 -11.04 -1.42 4.33
N CYS A 37 -11.38 -0.25 3.78
CA CYS A 37 -10.61 0.44 2.73
C CYS A 37 -9.34 1.15 3.24
N ALA A 38 -8.63 0.57 4.20
CA ALA A 38 -7.36 1.11 4.67
C ALA A 38 -6.21 0.47 3.90
N ASP A 39 -5.37 1.29 3.24
CA ASP A 39 -4.12 0.85 2.63
C ASP A 39 -3.22 0.21 3.71
N ARG A 40 -3.04 -1.11 3.61
CA ARG A 40 -2.29 -1.89 4.58
C ARG A 40 -0.90 -2.14 4.05
N ARG A 41 0.11 -1.72 4.82
CA ARG A 41 1.53 -1.96 4.50
C ARG A 41 2.10 -3.00 5.44
N GLU A 42 2.62 -4.08 4.87
CA GLU A 42 3.25 -5.18 5.59
C GLU A 42 4.73 -5.27 5.22
N GLU A 43 5.57 -5.48 6.22
CA GLU A 43 6.98 -5.75 5.97
C GLU A 43 7.17 -7.22 5.57
N VAL A 44 7.72 -7.43 4.37
CA VAL A 44 7.96 -8.76 3.80
C VAL A 44 9.44 -9.08 3.65
N THR A 45 10.31 -8.25 4.22
CA THR A 45 11.78 -8.37 4.23
C THR A 45 12.28 -9.79 4.57
N HIS A 46 11.62 -10.48 5.50
CA HIS A 46 12.03 -11.80 5.99
C HIS A 46 11.58 -12.96 5.08
N LEU A 47 10.62 -12.73 4.17
CA LEU A 47 10.05 -13.76 3.32
C LEU A 47 10.94 -14.01 2.09
N LYS A 48 11.01 -15.26 1.63
CA LYS A 48 11.60 -15.57 0.31
C LYS A 48 10.60 -15.16 -0.79
N PRO A 49 11.06 -14.59 -1.92
CA PRO A 49 12.45 -14.37 -2.31
C PRO A 49 13.07 -13.03 -1.84
N TYR A 50 12.30 -12.17 -1.17
CA TYR A 50 12.68 -10.80 -0.77
C TYR A 50 13.88 -10.71 0.16
N SER A 51 14.05 -11.68 1.06
CA SER A 51 15.18 -11.70 2.00
C SER A 51 16.56 -11.71 1.31
N LYS A 52 16.65 -12.18 0.06
CA LYS A 52 17.88 -12.15 -0.73
C LYS A 52 18.22 -10.78 -1.32
N MET A 53 17.27 -9.85 -1.32
CA MET A 53 17.40 -8.54 -1.95
C MET A 53 17.92 -7.49 -0.97
N VAL A 54 17.65 -7.68 0.32
CA VAL A 54 18.10 -6.79 1.40
C VAL A 54 19.64 -6.73 1.41
N GLY A 55 20.18 -5.52 1.56
CA GLY A 55 21.61 -5.25 1.50
C GLY A 55 22.20 -5.23 0.09
N THR A 56 21.45 -5.66 -0.94
CA THR A 56 21.93 -5.59 -2.32
C THR A 56 22.14 -4.14 -2.73
N LYS A 57 23.27 -3.88 -3.38
CA LYS A 57 23.65 -2.57 -3.88
C LYS A 57 23.48 -2.50 -5.39
N TYR A 58 23.03 -1.36 -5.86
CA TYR A 58 22.87 -1.04 -7.27
C TYR A 58 23.50 0.31 -7.56
N ARG A 59 24.21 0.41 -8.68
CA ARG A 59 24.63 1.66 -9.28
C ARG A 59 23.53 2.18 -10.17
N ILE A 60 23.15 3.44 -9.99
CA ILE A 60 22.22 4.12 -10.88
C ILE A 60 22.95 4.45 -12.18
N VAL A 61 22.48 3.93 -13.31
CA VAL A 61 23.13 4.07 -14.63
C VAL A 61 22.36 4.95 -15.61
N SER A 62 21.19 5.46 -15.21
CA SER A 62 20.34 6.30 -16.06
C SER A 62 19.61 7.36 -15.23
N ASN A 63 18.87 8.25 -15.91
CA ASN A 63 18.20 9.39 -15.31
C ASN A 63 17.02 8.93 -14.46
N VAL A 64 17.18 9.03 -13.14
CA VAL A 64 16.12 8.80 -12.15
C VAL A 64 16.06 9.98 -11.18
N ALA A 65 14.86 10.32 -10.75
CA ALA A 65 14.63 11.41 -9.81
C ALA A 65 13.87 10.92 -8.58
N ALA A 66 14.15 11.57 -7.44
CA ALA A 66 13.37 11.44 -6.22
C ALA A 66 12.29 12.52 -6.18
N TYR A 67 11.04 12.11 -5.94
CA TYR A 67 9.87 12.98 -5.86
C TYR A 67 9.35 12.97 -4.43
N GLY A 68 9.44 14.10 -3.73
CA GLY A 68 8.86 14.23 -2.40
C GLY A 68 7.34 14.28 -2.48
N ILE A 69 6.65 13.39 -1.77
CA ILE A 69 5.19 13.27 -1.80
C ILE A 69 4.61 13.63 -0.42
N TYR A 70 3.65 14.55 -0.38
CA TYR A 70 2.80 14.79 0.80
C TYR A 70 1.43 14.14 0.65
N ARG A 71 0.65 14.08 1.73
CA ARG A 71 -0.73 13.63 1.67
C ARG A 71 -1.61 14.77 1.19
N TYR A 72 -2.17 14.73 -0.02
CA TYR A 72 -3.18 15.71 -0.39
C TYR A 72 -4.48 15.50 0.44
N PRO A 73 -5.12 16.55 1.00
CA PRO A 73 -4.78 17.98 0.90
C PRO A 73 -3.80 18.53 1.97
N GLN A 74 -3.36 17.72 2.94
CA GLN A 74 -2.39 18.10 3.98
C GLN A 74 -0.94 18.25 3.44
N ARG A 75 -0.53 19.49 3.16
CA ARG A 75 0.79 19.82 2.58
C ARG A 75 1.88 20.17 3.61
N ASP A 76 1.62 19.94 4.89
CA ASP A 76 2.48 20.32 6.01
C ASP A 76 3.70 19.40 6.16
N LYS A 77 3.62 18.15 5.69
CA LYS A 77 4.70 17.17 5.86
C LYS A 77 4.89 16.28 4.63
N ILE A 78 6.17 16.09 4.27
CA ILE A 78 6.59 15.07 3.30
C ILE A 78 6.46 13.69 3.94
N LEU A 79 5.70 12.80 3.32
CA LEU A 79 5.50 11.43 3.81
C LEU A 79 6.63 10.50 3.41
N TYR A 80 7.08 10.61 2.16
CA TYR A 80 8.14 9.80 1.57
C TYR A 80 8.64 10.46 0.29
N ALA A 81 9.77 9.99 -0.21
CA ALA A 81 10.29 10.36 -1.53
C ALA A 81 10.27 9.15 -2.46
N ALA A 82 9.57 9.23 -3.59
CA ALA A 82 9.48 8.17 -4.57
C ALA A 82 10.59 8.28 -5.62
N ILE A 83 11.32 7.21 -5.89
CA ILE A 83 12.33 7.16 -6.96
C ILE A 83 11.65 6.69 -8.24
N ILE A 84 11.68 7.53 -9.27
CA ILE A 84 10.99 7.28 -10.53
C ILE A 84 11.90 7.68 -11.71
N PRO A 85 12.05 6.82 -12.73
CA PRO A 85 12.74 7.17 -13.97
C PRO A 85 11.95 8.22 -14.77
N GLU A 86 12.63 8.89 -15.71
CA GLU A 86 11.95 9.81 -16.65
C GLU A 86 10.94 9.04 -17.53
N PRO A 87 9.76 9.61 -17.85
CA PRO A 87 9.37 11.03 -17.74
C PRO A 87 8.90 11.48 -16.34
N GLY A 88 8.91 10.59 -15.33
CA GLY A 88 8.57 10.95 -13.96
C GLY A 88 7.07 11.10 -13.69
N ILE A 89 6.74 11.90 -12.68
CA ILE A 89 5.35 12.21 -12.28
C ILE A 89 5.18 13.72 -12.06
N ALA A 90 3.95 14.18 -12.24
CA ALA A 90 3.52 15.54 -11.91
C ALA A 90 2.11 15.48 -11.30
N GLY A 91 1.86 16.33 -10.31
CA GLY A 91 0.57 16.38 -9.65
C GLY A 91 0.56 17.31 -8.43
N PRO A 92 -0.63 17.68 -7.93
CA PRO A 92 -0.80 18.53 -6.76
C PRO A 92 -0.40 17.85 -5.43
N GLU A 93 0.17 16.66 -5.47
CA GLU A 93 0.77 15.89 -4.35
C GLU A 93 2.31 15.95 -4.34
N VAL A 94 2.92 16.39 -5.44
CA VAL A 94 4.37 16.47 -5.59
C VAL A 94 4.88 17.75 -4.94
N ALA A 95 5.79 17.62 -3.97
CA ALA A 95 6.37 18.72 -3.23
C ALA A 95 7.64 19.25 -3.88
N TYR A 96 8.52 18.34 -4.29
CA TYR A 96 9.80 18.65 -4.91
C TYR A 96 10.22 17.51 -5.83
N ARG A 97 11.13 17.82 -6.76
CA ARG A 97 11.86 16.87 -7.57
C ARG A 97 13.35 17.10 -7.35
N VAL A 98 14.07 16.04 -7.01
CA VAL A 98 15.54 16.04 -6.89
C VAL A 98 16.10 15.02 -7.86
N GLN A 99 16.98 15.46 -8.76
CA GLN A 99 17.65 14.55 -9.68
C GLN A 99 18.69 13.73 -8.91
N ILE A 100 18.67 12.40 -9.04
CA ILE A 100 19.69 11.56 -8.44
C ILE A 100 20.85 11.45 -9.45
N PRO A 101 22.10 11.77 -9.04
CA PRO A 101 23.24 11.69 -9.95
C PRO A 101 23.47 10.26 -10.45
N VAL A 102 23.72 10.12 -11.75
CA VAL A 102 24.21 8.86 -12.34
C VAL A 102 25.53 8.47 -11.67
N GLY A 103 25.70 7.17 -11.42
CA GLY A 103 26.82 6.61 -10.65
C GLY A 103 26.56 6.49 -9.15
N SER A 104 25.47 7.08 -8.64
CA SER A 104 25.08 6.93 -7.23
C SER A 104 24.80 5.48 -6.86
N ILE A 105 25.19 5.10 -5.64
CA ILE A 105 24.92 3.76 -5.09
C ILE A 105 23.63 3.79 -4.29
N LEU A 106 22.68 2.96 -4.70
CA LEU A 106 21.43 2.66 -4.05
C LEU A 106 21.57 1.33 -3.30
N SER A 107 21.19 1.29 -2.03
CA SER A 107 21.17 0.06 -1.23
C SER A 107 19.77 -0.23 -0.72
N ILE A 108 19.29 -1.46 -0.92
CA ILE A 108 17.99 -1.91 -0.45
C ILE A 108 18.08 -2.20 1.05
N GLN A 109 17.31 -1.47 1.87
CA GLN A 109 17.29 -1.65 3.33
C GLN A 109 16.11 -2.51 3.78
N LYS A 110 14.94 -2.27 3.19
CA LYS A 110 13.68 -2.87 3.63
C LYS A 110 12.77 -3.13 2.44
N ILE A 111 11.91 -4.14 2.56
CA ILE A 111 10.92 -4.46 1.53
C ILE A 111 9.54 -4.48 2.15
N MET A 112 8.66 -3.65 1.60
CA MET A 112 7.28 -3.50 2.01
C MET A 112 6.35 -4.01 0.91
N LYS A 113 5.24 -4.60 1.32
CA LYS A 113 4.10 -4.89 0.46
C LYS A 113 2.94 -3.99 0.86
N SER A 114 2.52 -3.12 -0.05
CA SER A 114 1.28 -2.35 0.10
C SER A 114 0.12 -3.16 -0.48
N HIS A 115 -1.01 -3.12 0.20
CA HIS A 115 -2.28 -3.70 -0.21
C HIS A 115 -3.31 -2.59 -0.35
N ALA A 116 -3.66 -2.29 -1.60
CA ALA A 116 -4.85 -1.55 -1.95
C ALA A 116 -6.03 -2.52 -2.19
N LEU A 117 -7.24 -1.98 -2.31
CA LEU A 117 -8.49 -2.76 -2.40
C LEU A 117 -8.46 -3.83 -3.52
N LEU A 118 -7.81 -3.52 -4.65
CA LEU A 118 -7.78 -4.36 -5.85
C LEU A 118 -6.35 -4.63 -6.36
N SER A 119 -5.33 -4.18 -5.65
CA SER A 119 -3.94 -4.34 -6.08
C SER A 119 -3.01 -4.48 -4.89
N SER A 120 -1.88 -5.15 -5.11
CA SER A 120 -0.79 -5.14 -4.13
C SER A 120 0.51 -4.83 -4.84
N THR A 121 1.29 -3.91 -4.28
CA THR A 121 2.56 -3.50 -4.87
C THR A 121 3.71 -3.76 -3.90
N ILE A 122 4.87 -4.11 -4.44
CA ILE A 122 6.11 -4.23 -3.69
C ILE A 122 6.88 -2.92 -3.79
N GLU A 123 7.36 -2.46 -2.65
CA GLU A 123 8.14 -1.24 -2.49
C GLU A 123 9.44 -1.54 -1.77
N TYR A 124 10.54 -1.02 -2.29
CA TYR A 124 11.84 -1.07 -1.63
C TYR A 124 12.10 0.24 -0.91
N SER A 125 12.38 0.16 0.38
CA SER A 125 12.98 1.26 1.13
C SER A 125 14.48 1.24 0.87
N VAL A 126 15.01 2.36 0.38
CA VAL A 126 16.39 2.41 -0.10
C VAL A 126 17.15 3.57 0.52
N VAL A 127 18.47 3.44 0.53
CA VAL A 127 19.38 4.53 0.90
C VAL A 127 20.29 4.82 -0.28
N ILE A 128 20.47 6.09 -0.60
CA ILE A 128 21.36 6.56 -1.65
C ILE A 128 22.48 7.37 -1.03
N THR A 129 23.74 7.01 -1.30
CA THR A 129 24.91 7.67 -0.70
C THR A 129 24.98 9.15 -1.08
N SER A 130 24.80 9.48 -2.36
CA SER A 130 25.05 10.83 -2.93
C SER A 130 23.84 11.76 -2.93
N ALA A 131 22.61 11.26 -2.78
CA ALA A 131 21.39 12.09 -2.80
C ALA A 131 20.94 12.54 -1.39
N SER A 132 21.62 12.06 -0.35
CA SER A 132 21.24 12.25 1.05
C SER A 132 21.38 13.69 1.56
N GLU A 133 22.06 14.58 0.83
CA GLU A 133 22.20 15.99 1.22
C GLU A 133 21.02 16.87 0.76
N GLN A 134 20.42 16.54 -0.39
CA GLN A 134 19.30 17.31 -0.96
C GLN A 134 17.93 16.79 -0.50
N ILE A 135 17.89 15.53 -0.04
CA ILE A 135 16.69 14.87 0.46
C ILE A 135 16.80 14.86 1.98
N SER A 136 15.78 15.40 2.68
CA SER A 136 15.78 15.41 4.15
C SER A 136 16.00 14.00 4.71
N LYS A 137 16.92 13.88 5.67
CA LYS A 137 17.29 12.60 6.29
C LYS A 137 16.12 11.88 6.98
N ASP A 138 15.08 12.63 7.34
CA ASP A 138 13.88 12.10 7.99
C ASP A 138 12.85 11.57 6.98
N VAL A 139 13.11 11.68 5.68
CA VAL A 139 12.21 11.25 4.61
C VAL A 139 12.66 9.89 4.07
N GLU A 140 11.77 8.90 4.20
CA GLU A 140 12.00 7.57 3.64
C GLU A 140 12.03 7.62 2.11
N LEU A 141 13.10 7.09 1.50
CA LEU A 141 13.21 6.90 0.06
C LEU A 141 12.60 5.55 -0.34
N ARG A 142 11.65 5.59 -1.26
CA ARG A 142 10.90 4.43 -1.74
C ARG A 142 11.07 4.23 -3.23
N LEU A 143 11.34 2.99 -3.63
CA LEU A 143 11.30 2.55 -5.01
C LEU A 143 10.16 1.55 -5.14
N GLU A 144 9.04 2.00 -5.69
CA GLU A 144 7.90 1.14 -6.04
C GLU A 144 8.27 0.37 -7.30
N LEU A 145 8.14 -0.96 -7.32
CA LEU A 145 8.59 -1.75 -8.47
C LEU A 145 7.80 -1.41 -9.75
N SER A 146 6.47 -1.33 -9.65
CA SER A 146 5.59 -1.04 -10.78
C SER A 146 6.00 0.24 -11.55
N ARG A 147 6.39 1.30 -10.83
CA ARG A 147 6.70 2.63 -11.39
C ARG A 147 8.19 2.90 -11.48
N GLY A 148 8.91 2.74 -10.36
CA GLY A 148 10.33 3.03 -10.24
C GLY A 148 11.22 2.04 -10.97
N ASN A 149 10.73 0.82 -11.21
CA ASN A 149 11.48 -0.24 -11.90
C ASN A 149 11.01 -0.50 -13.35
N GLU A 150 9.97 0.20 -13.82
CA GLU A 150 9.21 -0.14 -15.03
C GLU A 150 8.70 -1.61 -15.02
N GLY A 151 8.27 -2.12 -13.85
CA GLY A 151 7.59 -3.41 -13.73
C GLY A 151 7.82 -4.15 -12.41
N ASP A 152 7.06 -5.22 -12.18
CA ASP A 152 6.98 -5.90 -10.87
C ASP A 152 8.05 -6.98 -10.63
N ARG A 153 9.19 -6.87 -11.32
CA ARG A 153 10.28 -7.85 -11.20
C ARG A 153 11.05 -7.64 -9.90
N LEU A 154 11.40 -8.74 -9.23
CA LEU A 154 12.20 -8.71 -8.00
C LEU A 154 13.56 -8.00 -8.20
N PHE A 155 14.23 -8.27 -9.32
CA PHE A 155 15.48 -7.61 -9.66
C PHE A 155 15.22 -6.25 -10.29
N LEU A 156 16.07 -5.28 -9.93
CA LEU A 156 15.98 -3.96 -10.54
C LEU A 156 16.35 -4.01 -12.02
N ASN A 157 15.68 -3.19 -12.81
CA ASN A 157 15.79 -3.11 -14.24
C ASN A 157 17.19 -2.57 -14.62
N PRO A 158 18.00 -3.34 -15.36
CA PRO A 158 19.37 -2.96 -15.68
C PRO A 158 19.48 -1.70 -16.55
N LYS A 159 18.37 -1.27 -17.18
CA LYS A 159 18.29 0.03 -17.87
C LYS A 159 18.54 1.22 -16.93
N PHE A 160 18.22 1.08 -15.64
CA PHE A 160 18.34 2.14 -14.64
C PHE A 160 19.28 1.78 -13.50
N TYR A 161 19.39 0.49 -13.17
CA TYR A 161 20.06 0.01 -11.97
C TYR A 161 20.96 -1.19 -12.28
N GLU A 162 22.26 -0.98 -12.24
CA GLU A 162 23.25 -2.04 -12.41
C GLU A 162 23.63 -2.62 -11.05
N ARG A 163 23.51 -3.93 -10.88
CA ARG A 163 23.87 -4.57 -9.60
C ARG A 163 25.37 -4.48 -9.35
N THR A 164 25.76 -3.99 -8.18
CA THR A 164 27.16 -3.96 -7.74
C THR A 164 27.39 -5.02 -6.67
N ASN A 165 28.46 -5.79 -6.81
CA ASN A 165 28.92 -6.77 -5.81
C ASN A 165 29.49 -6.08 -4.57
#